data_AF-A0A6P8H5J9-F1
#
_entry.id   AF-A0A6P8H5J9-F1
#
_cell.length_a   1.000
_cell.length_b   1.000
_cell.length_c   1.000
_cell.angle_alpha   90.00
_cell.angle_beta   90.00
_cell.angle_gamma   90.00
#
_symmetry.space_group_name_H-M   'P 1'
#
loop_
_entity.id
_entity.type
_entity.pdbx_description
1 polymer ?
#
loop_
_entity_poly.entity_id
_entity_poly.type
_entity_poly.pdbx_seq_one_letter_code
_entity_poly.pdbx_strand_id
1 'polypeptide(L)'
;MIKSVINRLKIYQSTSLTMPGDNCSVVGCGTCRNSKGISIWKLPAPRNDEYEKWRLDWLNELTKYREVDKHFQKLIDNDRVYTCEKHFGPEHIEHFQSEKMTKKKPKFGALPTLNMPRKSVNTTKTVPRQPRSIVKDHEEDSKKRNVYNHFSELCKRVQSLKTLAKWKLNVLEDRLD
;
A
#
# COMPACT_ATOMS: atom_id res chain seq x y z
N MET A 1 43.00 10.38 17.32
CA MET A 1 42.38 10.74 16.03
C MET A 1 41.41 9.63 15.61
N ILE A 2 40.13 9.89 15.89
CA ILE A 2 38.88 9.46 15.24
C ILE A 2 39.01 8.32 14.22
N LYS A 3 38.52 7.11 14.57
CA LYS A 3 38.06 6.13 13.58
C LYS A 3 36.53 6.15 13.55
N SER A 4 36.00 6.70 12.45
CA SER A 4 34.62 6.67 11.97
C SER A 4 33.92 5.34 12.30
N VAL A 5 32.75 5.37 12.94
CA VAL A 5 31.43 5.52 12.30
C VAL A 5 31.27 4.55 11.12
N ILE A 6 30.53 3.47 11.34
CA ILE A 6 29.33 3.05 10.57
C ILE A 6 28.65 2.00 11.46
N ASN A 7 27.77 2.47 12.34
CA ASN A 7 26.79 1.59 12.97
C ASN A 7 25.81 1.16 11.88
N ARG A 8 25.80 -0.13 11.54
CA ARG A 8 24.69 -0.77 10.85
C ARG A 8 23.46 -0.64 11.75
N LEU A 9 22.65 0.38 11.52
CA LEU A 9 21.25 0.38 11.94
C LEU A 9 20.55 -0.75 11.20
N LYS A 10 20.67 -1.97 11.73
CA LYS A 10 19.64 -2.97 11.54
C LYS A 10 18.42 -2.40 12.24
N ILE A 11 17.55 -1.75 11.46
CA ILE A 11 16.21 -1.40 11.88
C ILE A 11 15.57 -2.73 12.27
N TYR A 12 15.55 -2.99 13.57
CA TYR A 12 14.81 -4.09 14.15
C TYR A 12 13.35 -3.75 13.89
N GLN A 13 12.72 -4.45 12.95
CA GLN A 13 11.26 -4.49 12.93
C GLN A 13 10.86 -5.06 14.28
N SER A 14 10.27 -4.20 15.12
CA SER A 14 9.61 -4.60 16.34
C SER A 14 8.59 -5.67 15.97
N THR A 15 8.97 -6.93 16.17
CA THR A 15 8.05 -8.04 16.29
C THR A 15 7.27 -7.78 17.58
N SER A 16 6.26 -6.92 17.46
CA SER A 16 5.32 -6.67 18.54
C SER A 16 4.66 -7.99 18.88
N LEU A 17 5.10 -8.53 20.02
CA LEU A 17 4.34 -9.40 20.90
C LEU A 17 2.87 -9.01 20.81
N THR A 18 2.02 -9.99 20.56
CA THR A 18 0.56 -9.86 20.52
C THR A 18 0.08 -9.00 21.70
N MET A 19 -0.15 -7.72 21.45
CA MET A 19 -0.85 -6.83 22.36
C MET A 19 -2.33 -7.11 22.12
N PRO A 20 -3.05 -7.82 23.00
CA PRO A 20 -4.44 -8.21 22.75
C PRO A 20 -5.38 -7.04 23.07
N GLY A 21 -4.93 -5.81 22.80
CA GLY A 21 -5.80 -4.65 22.78
C GLY A 21 -6.54 -4.65 21.46
N ASP A 22 -7.87 -4.66 21.52
CA ASP A 22 -8.70 -4.35 20.36
C ASP A 22 -8.40 -2.91 19.92
N ASN A 23 -7.58 -2.78 18.87
CA ASN A 23 -7.12 -1.51 18.32
C ASN A 23 -8.16 -0.89 17.38
N CYS A 24 -8.10 0.43 17.23
CA CYS A 24 -8.85 1.12 16.18
C CYS A 24 -8.40 0.60 14.81
N SER A 25 -9.38 0.28 13.96
CA SER A 25 -9.18 -0.27 12.61
C SER A 25 -8.91 0.80 11.55
N VAL A 26 -8.96 2.09 11.92
CA VAL A 26 -8.56 3.18 11.03
C VAL A 26 -7.04 3.18 10.88
N VAL A 27 -6.56 3.16 9.63
CA VAL A 27 -5.12 3.12 9.31
C VAL A 27 -4.42 4.33 9.94
N GLY A 28 -3.27 4.09 10.59
CA GLY A 28 -2.51 5.16 11.24
C GLY A 28 -3.11 5.65 12.56
N CYS A 29 -4.25 5.12 13.01
CA CYS A 29 -4.79 5.43 14.33
C CYS A 29 -4.15 4.55 15.40
N GLY A 30 -3.38 5.15 16.31
CA GLY A 30 -2.75 4.45 17.44
C GLY A 30 -3.67 4.22 18.65
N THR A 31 -4.98 4.44 18.51
CA THR A 31 -5.91 4.31 19.64
C THR A 31 -6.24 2.84 19.88
N CYS A 32 -6.13 2.41 21.12
CA CYS A 32 -6.43 1.05 21.58
C CYS A 32 -7.34 1.08 22.81
N ARG A 33 -7.91 -0.07 23.20
CA ARG A 33 -8.81 -0.18 24.36
C ARG A 33 -8.20 0.30 25.70
N ASN A 34 -6.88 0.37 25.79
CA ASN A 34 -6.14 0.89 26.95
C ASN A 34 -5.97 2.42 26.92
N SER A 35 -6.37 3.09 25.84
CA SER A 35 -6.31 4.55 25.72
C SER A 35 -7.31 5.20 26.68
N LYS A 36 -6.81 6.01 27.60
CA LYS A 36 -7.65 6.69 28.61
C LYS A 36 -8.53 7.76 27.97
N GLY A 37 -9.78 7.88 28.44
CA GLY A 37 -10.69 8.97 28.09
C GLY A 37 -11.27 8.92 26.67
N ILE A 38 -11.08 7.83 25.93
CA ILE A 38 -11.58 7.66 24.56
C ILE A 38 -12.44 6.42 24.50
N SER A 39 -13.67 6.55 23.99
CA SER A 39 -14.51 5.39 23.72
C SER A 39 -14.09 4.69 22.42
N ILE A 40 -14.11 3.35 22.43
CA ILE A 40 -13.89 2.52 21.25
C ILE A 40 -15.10 1.62 21.07
N TRP A 41 -15.67 1.66 19.87
CA TRP A 41 -16.90 0.97 19.56
C TRP A 41 -16.65 -0.13 18.55
N LYS A 42 -17.32 -1.26 18.79
CA LYS A 42 -17.36 -2.40 17.89
C LYS A 42 -18.23 -2.05 16.68
N LEU A 43 -17.88 -2.59 15.52
CA LEU A 43 -18.73 -2.52 14.33
C LEU A 43 -20.15 -3.06 14.64
N PRO A 44 -21.22 -2.43 14.13
CA PRO A 44 -22.58 -2.88 14.37
C PRO A 44 -22.79 -4.33 13.93
N ALA A 45 -23.48 -5.11 14.76
CA ALA A 45 -23.89 -6.47 14.40
C ALA A 45 -25.06 -6.39 13.40
N PRO A 46 -25.08 -7.23 12.35
CA PRO A 46 -26.16 -7.25 11.36
C PRO A 46 -27.40 -7.91 11.96
N ARG A 47 -28.17 -7.15 12.75
CA ARG A 47 -29.39 -7.65 13.41
C ARG A 47 -30.60 -7.58 12.49
N ASN A 48 -30.70 -6.49 11.74
CA ASN A 48 -31.77 -6.16 10.79
C ASN A 48 -31.13 -5.58 9.52
N ASP A 49 -31.89 -5.49 8.43
CA ASP A 49 -31.44 -4.91 7.15
C ASP A 49 -30.83 -3.50 7.30
N GLU A 50 -31.40 -2.68 8.19
CA GLU A 50 -30.87 -1.33 8.44
C GLU A 50 -29.50 -1.36 9.14
N TYR A 51 -29.29 -2.31 10.06
CA TYR A 51 -28.01 -2.52 10.73
C TYR A 51 -26.97 -3.15 9.81
N GLU A 52 -27.41 -4.03 8.89
CA GLU A 52 -26.56 -4.59 7.84
C GLU A 52 -26.08 -3.48 6.90
N LYS A 53 -27.00 -2.62 6.43
CA LYS A 53 -26.65 -1.45 5.63
C LYS A 53 -25.69 -0.53 6.38
N TRP A 54 -25.99 -0.22 7.64
CA TRP A 54 -25.11 0.63 8.46
C TRP A 54 -23.72 0.01 8.63
N ARG A 55 -23.65 -1.31 8.84
CA ARG A 55 -22.38 -2.06 8.91
C ARG A 55 -21.60 -1.95 7.60
N LEU A 56 -22.26 -2.13 6.45
CA LEU A 56 -21.64 -2.03 5.14
C LEU A 56 -21.12 -0.62 4.86
N ASP A 57 -21.92 0.41 5.14
CA ASP A 57 -21.53 1.81 4.94
C ASP A 57 -20.31 2.18 5.81
N TRP A 58 -20.28 1.69 7.05
CA TRP A 58 -19.13 1.87 7.94
C TRP A 58 -17.88 1.14 7.42
N LEU A 59 -18.03 -0.11 6.96
CA LEU A 59 -16.93 -0.85 6.34
C LEU A 59 -16.42 -0.16 5.07
N ASN A 60 -17.31 0.38 4.25
CA ASN A 60 -16.96 1.12 3.04
C ASN A 60 -16.10 2.35 3.36
N GLU A 61 -16.40 3.10 4.42
CA GLU A 61 -15.56 4.22 4.86
C GLU A 61 -14.18 3.76 5.35
N LEU A 62 -14.11 2.61 6.03
CA LEU A 62 -12.83 2.04 6.44
C LEU A 62 -11.99 1.56 5.26
N THR A 63 -12.60 0.90 4.27
CA THR A 63 -11.94 0.32 3.08
C THR A 63 -11.59 1.35 2.01
N LYS A 64 -12.21 2.53 2.01
CA LYS A 64 -11.89 3.64 1.10
C LYS A 64 -10.40 4.02 1.06
N TYR A 65 -9.71 3.85 2.19
CA TYR A 65 -8.32 4.24 2.40
C TYR A 65 -7.36 3.06 2.60
N ARG A 66 -7.84 1.81 2.53
CA ARG A 66 -7.02 0.60 2.74
C ARG A 66 -7.42 -0.53 1.81
N GLU A 67 -6.47 -1.38 1.45
CA GLU A 67 -6.79 -2.67 0.86
C GLU A 67 -7.32 -3.63 1.94
N VAL A 68 -8.21 -4.54 1.54
CA VAL A 68 -8.76 -5.57 2.42
C VAL A 68 -7.77 -6.74 2.46
N ASP A 69 -6.79 -6.64 3.35
CA ASP A 69 -5.80 -7.70 3.56
C ASP A 69 -6.42 -8.93 4.24
N LYS A 70 -5.79 -10.10 4.08
CA LYS A 70 -6.20 -11.36 4.74
C LYS A 70 -6.37 -11.23 6.25
N HIS A 71 -5.53 -10.43 6.91
CA HIS A 71 -5.65 -10.18 8.35
C HIS A 71 -6.90 -9.37 8.67
N PHE A 72 -7.20 -8.33 7.88
CA PHE A 72 -8.38 -7.52 8.09
C PHE A 72 -9.66 -8.28 7.81
N GLN A 73 -9.66 -9.12 6.76
CA GLN A 73 -10.78 -10.01 6.48
C GLN A 73 -11.10 -10.90 7.69
N LYS A 74 -10.08 -11.53 8.29
CA LYS A 74 -10.26 -12.31 9.53
C LYS A 74 -10.83 -11.46 10.67
N LEU A 75 -10.47 -10.19 10.79
CA LEU A 75 -11.06 -9.32 11.81
C LEU A 75 -12.54 -9.03 11.53
N ILE A 76 -12.93 -8.84 10.27
CA ILE A 76 -14.33 -8.68 9.85
C ILE A 76 -15.12 -9.95 10.17
N ASP A 77 -14.59 -11.10 9.78
CA ASP A 77 -15.24 -12.41 9.96
C ASP A 77 -15.43 -12.75 11.45
N ASN A 78 -14.47 -12.36 12.31
CA ASN A 78 -14.55 -12.56 13.75
C ASN A 78 -15.28 -11.42 14.49
N ASP A 79 -15.87 -10.46 13.77
CA ASP A 79 -16.47 -9.24 14.34
C ASP A 79 -15.52 -8.45 15.26
N ARG A 80 -14.21 -8.47 15.03
CA ARG A 80 -13.21 -7.77 15.86
C ARG A 80 -12.77 -6.44 15.25
N VAL A 81 -13.65 -5.81 14.46
CA VAL A 81 -13.42 -4.49 13.90
C VAL A 81 -13.93 -3.44 14.88
N TYR A 82 -13.04 -2.52 15.24
CA TYR A 82 -13.31 -1.47 16.21
C TYR A 82 -12.89 -0.11 15.67
N THR A 83 -13.53 0.94 16.15
CA THR A 83 -13.25 2.31 15.75
C THR A 83 -13.44 3.24 16.94
N CYS A 84 -12.49 4.15 17.14
CA CYS A 84 -12.50 5.05 18.28
C CYS A 84 -13.32 6.32 18.03
N GLU A 85 -13.70 6.96 19.13
CA GLU A 85 -14.47 8.21 19.20
C GLU A 85 -13.93 9.32 18.30
N LYS A 86 -12.60 9.39 18.14
CA LYS A 86 -11.92 10.45 17.37
C LYS A 86 -12.32 10.52 15.90
N HIS A 87 -12.93 9.46 15.38
CA HIS A 87 -13.34 9.38 13.97
C HIS A 87 -14.80 9.79 13.75
N PHE A 88 -15.55 10.04 14.82
CA PHE A 88 -16.94 10.46 14.76
C PHE A 88 -17.06 11.94 15.10
N GLY A 89 -17.94 12.64 14.38
CA GLY A 89 -18.33 13.99 14.78
C GLY A 89 -19.07 13.97 16.12
N PRO A 90 -18.87 14.98 17.00
CA PRO A 90 -19.57 15.06 18.28
C PRO A 90 -21.10 15.04 18.13
N GLU A 91 -21.63 15.54 17.01
CA GLU A 91 -23.04 15.52 16.64
C GLU A 91 -23.59 14.11 16.43
N HIS A 92 -22.72 13.16 16.06
CA HIS A 92 -23.04 11.78 15.80
C HIS A 92 -22.83 10.88 17.03
N ILE A 93 -22.57 11.45 18.21
CA ILE A 93 -22.33 10.70 19.45
C ILE A 93 -23.46 10.98 20.44
N GLU A 94 -24.14 9.92 20.85
CA GLU A 94 -25.10 9.94 21.95
C GLU A 94 -24.39 9.76 23.29
N HIS A 95 -24.77 10.61 24.25
CA HIS A 95 -24.28 10.58 25.61
C HIS A 95 -25.38 10.03 26.53
N PHE A 96 -25.06 8.98 27.28
CA PHE A 96 -25.92 8.37 28.28
C PHE A 96 -25.36 8.69 29.65
N GLN A 97 -26.15 9.40 30.46
CA GLN A 97 -25.86 9.56 31.87
C GLN A 97 -26.44 8.37 32.62
N SER A 98 -25.58 7.65 33.34
CA SER A 98 -26.00 6.70 34.37
C SER A 98 -25.51 7.24 35.72
N GLU A 99 -26.13 6.83 36.83
CA GLU A 99 -25.80 7.30 38.18
C GLU A 99 -24.29 7.26 38.53
N LYS A 100 -23.52 6.37 37.90
CA LYS A 100 -22.09 6.14 38.20
C LYS A 100 -21.13 6.57 37.10
N MET A 101 -21.61 6.77 35.86
CA MET A 101 -20.73 7.09 34.73
C MET A 101 -21.48 7.67 33.54
N THR A 102 -20.77 8.48 32.75
CA THR A 102 -21.20 8.90 31.42
C THR A 102 -20.71 7.89 30.38
N LYS A 103 -21.65 7.24 29.68
CA LYS A 103 -21.35 6.34 28.56
C LYS A 103 -21.58 7.08 27.25
N LYS A 104 -20.76 6.78 26.25
CA LYS A 104 -20.91 7.33 24.90
C LYS A 104 -21.11 6.19 23.92
N LYS A 105 -21.94 6.41 22.90
CA LYS A 105 -22.07 5.51 21.76
C LYS A 105 -22.35 6.30 20.47
N PRO A 106 -22.03 5.77 19.28
CA PRO A 106 -22.44 6.39 18.04
C PRO A 106 -23.96 6.33 17.89
N LYS A 107 -24.55 7.38 17.32
CA LYS A 107 -25.92 7.37 16.83
C LYS A 107 -26.10 6.29 15.77
N PHE A 108 -27.31 5.76 15.67
CA PHE A 108 -27.65 4.86 14.57
C PHE A 108 -27.40 5.56 13.22
N GLY A 109 -26.74 4.87 12.29
CA GLY A 109 -26.36 5.42 11.00
C GLY A 109 -25.13 6.34 11.01
N ALA A 110 -24.50 6.59 12.17
CA ALA A 110 -23.27 7.39 12.25
C ALA A 110 -22.09 6.68 11.56
N LEU A 111 -21.32 7.40 10.76
CA LEU A 111 -20.15 6.88 10.06
C LEU A 111 -18.85 7.56 10.51
N PRO A 112 -17.71 6.85 10.53
CA PRO A 112 -16.43 7.44 10.87
C PRO A 112 -15.90 8.28 9.68
N THR A 113 -16.08 9.59 9.73
CA THR A 113 -15.66 10.51 8.67
C THR A 113 -14.50 11.42 9.09
N LEU A 114 -14.29 11.63 10.39
CA LEU A 114 -13.26 12.52 10.91
C LEU A 114 -11.91 11.82 11.08
N ASN A 115 -10.84 12.59 10.94
CA ASN A 115 -9.46 12.12 11.13
C ASN A 115 -9.14 10.84 10.32
N MET A 116 -9.81 10.68 9.18
CA MET A 116 -9.54 9.57 8.26
C MET A 116 -8.21 9.79 7.54
N PRO A 117 -7.50 8.72 7.16
CA PRO A 117 -6.24 8.83 6.44
C PRO A 117 -6.43 9.64 5.16
N ARG A 118 -5.56 10.63 4.93
CA ARG A 118 -5.55 11.38 3.67
C ARG A 118 -4.64 10.66 2.69
N LYS A 119 -5.11 10.45 1.46
CA LYS A 119 -4.21 10.04 0.37
C LYS A 119 -3.27 11.22 0.10
N SER A 120 -1.96 10.99 0.18
CA SER A 120 -0.94 12.03 -0.02
C SER A 120 -0.90 12.52 -1.48
N VAL A 121 -1.38 11.69 -2.41
CA VAL A 121 -1.47 12.00 -3.83
C VAL A 121 -2.90 11.78 -4.29
N ASN A 122 -3.56 12.85 -4.71
CA ASN A 122 -4.80 12.76 -5.47
C ASN A 122 -4.44 12.42 -6.91
N THR A 123 -4.21 11.14 -7.21
CA THR A 123 -4.02 10.72 -8.59
C THR A 123 -5.38 10.86 -9.28
N THR A 124 -5.52 11.85 -10.17
CA THR A 124 -6.62 11.86 -11.13
C THR A 124 -6.59 10.53 -11.88
N LYS A 125 -7.74 9.87 -12.02
CA LYS A 125 -7.82 8.64 -12.83
C LYS A 125 -7.26 8.99 -14.21
N THR A 126 -6.09 8.49 -14.54
CA THR A 126 -5.48 8.71 -15.85
C THR A 126 -6.46 8.15 -16.87
N VAL A 127 -6.78 8.96 -17.89
CA VAL A 127 -7.61 8.50 -19.02
C VAL A 127 -7.08 7.13 -19.46
N PRO A 128 -7.94 6.10 -19.57
CA PRO A 128 -7.52 4.79 -20.02
C PRO A 128 -6.64 4.97 -21.25
N ARG A 129 -5.41 4.44 -21.19
CA ARG A 129 -4.48 4.54 -22.32
C ARG A 129 -5.23 4.06 -23.55
N GLN A 130 -5.34 4.92 -24.56
CA GLN A 130 -6.04 4.53 -25.80
C GLN A 130 -5.46 3.20 -26.29
N PRO A 131 -6.32 2.27 -26.75
CA PRO A 131 -5.83 1.04 -27.33
C PRO A 131 -4.85 1.42 -28.43
N ARG A 132 -3.63 0.85 -28.39
CA ARG A 132 -2.66 1.06 -29.45
C ARG A 132 -3.34 0.60 -30.74
N SER A 133 -3.33 1.44 -31.76
CA SER A 133 -3.69 1.00 -33.11
C SER A 133 -2.84 -0.22 -33.42
N ILE A 134 -3.46 -1.28 -33.94
CA ILE A 134 -2.75 -2.43 -34.49
C ILE A 134 -1.70 -1.84 -35.43
N VAL A 135 -0.42 -2.11 -35.13
CA VAL A 135 0.68 -1.74 -36.00
C VAL A 135 0.36 -2.41 -37.33
N LYS A 136 0.04 -1.61 -38.36
CA LYS A 136 0.01 -2.15 -39.71
C LYS A 136 1.43 -2.60 -40.00
N ASP A 137 1.60 -3.87 -40.34
CA ASP A 137 2.87 -4.36 -40.83
C ASP A 137 3.27 -3.47 -42.00
N HIS A 138 4.27 -2.64 -41.79
CA HIS A 138 4.93 -1.96 -42.89
C HIS A 138 5.64 -3.08 -43.64
N GLU A 139 5.45 -3.17 -44.96
CA GLU A 139 6.21 -4.11 -45.79
C GLU A 139 7.67 -4.00 -45.36
N GLU A 140 8.20 -5.09 -44.80
CA GLU A 140 9.57 -5.14 -44.34
C GLU A 140 10.43 -4.94 -45.59
N ASP A 141 10.91 -3.71 -45.77
CA ASP A 141 12.08 -3.44 -46.60
C ASP A 141 13.15 -4.41 -46.08
N SER A 142 13.45 -5.44 -46.89
CA SER A 142 14.37 -6.54 -46.60
C SER A 142 15.83 -6.07 -46.59
N LYS A 143 16.09 -4.89 -46.04
CA LYS A 143 17.42 -4.34 -45.81
C LYS A 143 18.03 -5.15 -44.69
N LYS A 144 18.98 -6.01 -45.06
CA LYS A 144 19.80 -6.81 -44.15
C LYS A 144 20.27 -5.95 -42.98
N ARG A 145 19.85 -6.30 -41.76
CA ARG A 145 20.09 -5.54 -40.52
C ARG A 145 21.51 -5.74 -39.96
N ASN A 146 22.39 -6.41 -40.70
CA ASN A 146 23.72 -6.78 -40.22
C ASN A 146 24.69 -5.62 -40.47
N VAL A 147 25.16 -5.01 -39.38
CA VAL A 147 26.14 -3.91 -39.41
C VAL A 147 27.56 -4.42 -39.72
N TYR A 148 27.84 -5.70 -39.46
CA TYR A 148 29.11 -6.36 -39.75
C TYR A 148 28.85 -7.66 -40.51
N ASN A 149 29.71 -7.99 -41.47
CA ASN A 149 29.56 -9.19 -42.30
C ASN A 149 30.21 -10.43 -41.66
N HIS A 150 31.12 -10.22 -40.71
CA HIS A 150 31.93 -11.29 -40.07
C HIS A 150 32.31 -10.89 -38.65
N PHE A 151 32.45 -11.87 -37.75
CA PHE A 151 32.87 -11.65 -36.37
C PHE A 151 34.25 -10.97 -36.27
N SER A 152 35.16 -11.30 -37.19
CA SER A 152 36.49 -10.69 -37.27
C SER A 152 36.44 -9.16 -37.48
N GLU A 153 35.43 -8.67 -38.18
CA GLU A 153 35.22 -7.24 -38.44
C GLU A 153 34.77 -6.50 -37.18
N LEU A 154 33.89 -7.12 -36.40
CA LEU A 154 33.49 -6.64 -35.08
C LEU A 154 34.71 -6.58 -34.14
N CYS A 155 35.53 -7.64 -34.08
CA CYS A 155 36.72 -7.68 -33.23
C CYS A 155 37.71 -6.55 -33.55
N LYS A 156 37.98 -6.29 -34.83
CA LYS A 156 38.84 -5.18 -35.27
C LYS A 156 38.29 -3.82 -34.84
N ARG A 157 36.97 -3.61 -34.98
CA ARG A 157 36.32 -2.37 -34.56
C ARG A 157 36.47 -2.16 -33.06
N VAL A 158 36.21 -3.18 -32.26
CA VAL A 158 36.31 -3.13 -30.79
C VAL A 158 37.75 -2.82 -30.35
N GLN A 159 38.76 -3.43 -30.99
CA GLN A 159 40.16 -3.15 -30.69
C GLN A 159 40.59 -1.72 -31.02
N SER A 160 39.95 -1.09 -32.02
CA SER A 160 40.24 0.31 -32.40
C SER A 160 39.66 1.36 -31.42
N LEU A 161 38.87 0.94 -30.42
CA LEU A 161 38.22 1.86 -29.49
C LEU A 161 39.20 2.37 -28.42
N LYS A 162 39.42 3.69 -28.42
CA LYS A 162 40.29 4.39 -27.46
C LYS A 162 39.91 4.13 -25.99
N THR A 163 38.64 3.87 -25.72
CA THR A 163 38.11 3.57 -24.38
C THR A 163 38.60 2.24 -23.82
N LEU A 164 39.05 1.32 -24.67
CA LEU A 164 39.51 -0.01 -24.28
C LEU A 164 41.03 -0.11 -24.12
N ALA A 165 41.78 1.00 -24.29
CA ALA A 165 43.25 1.02 -24.18
C ALA A 165 43.80 0.55 -22.81
N LYS A 166 42.97 0.57 -21.76
CA LYS A 166 43.34 0.12 -20.40
C LYS A 166 42.92 -1.32 -20.08
N TRP A 167 42.27 -2.01 -21.01
CA TRP A 167 41.71 -3.35 -20.81
C TRP A 167 42.45 -4.38 -21.65
N LYS A 168 42.72 -5.55 -21.08
CA LYS A 168 43.30 -6.68 -21.82
C LYS A 168 42.17 -7.40 -22.57
N LEU A 169 42.13 -7.26 -23.89
CA LEU A 169 41.16 -7.94 -24.75
C LEU A 169 41.69 -9.30 -25.17
N ASN A 170 40.93 -10.36 -24.91
CA ASN A 170 41.17 -11.69 -25.47
C ASN A 170 40.15 -11.92 -26.59
N VAL A 171 40.62 -12.07 -27.83
CA VAL A 171 39.76 -12.44 -28.96
C VAL A 171 39.57 -13.95 -28.92
N LEU A 172 38.33 -14.39 -28.88
CA LEU A 172 37.96 -15.81 -28.98
C LEU A 172 37.68 -16.16 -30.44
N GLU A 173 37.74 -17.44 -30.77
CA GLU A 173 37.33 -17.93 -32.08
C GLU A 173 35.80 -17.84 -32.24
N ASP A 174 35.36 -17.64 -33.48
CA ASP A 174 33.94 -17.60 -33.82
C ASP A 174 33.34 -19.00 -33.56
N ARG A 175 32.23 -19.07 -32.83
CA ARG A 175 31.65 -20.35 -32.35
C ARG A 175 30.73 -21.00 -33.38
N LEU A 176 30.92 -20.67 -34.65
CA LEU A 176 30.17 -21.24 -35.76
C LEU A 176 30.99 -22.40 -36.33
N ASP A 177 30.62 -23.62 -35.92
CA ASP A 177 30.99 -24.86 -36.62
C ASP A 177 30.29 -24.94 -37.99
#